data_AF-A0A351CXG5-F1
#
_entry.id   AF-A0A351CXG5-F1
#
_cell.length_a   1.000
_cell.length_b   1.000
_cell.length_c   1.000
_cell.angle_alpha   90.00
_cell.angle_beta   90.00
_cell.angle_gamma   90.00
#
_symmetry.space_group_name_H-M   'P 1'
#
loop_
_entity.id
_entity.type
_entity.pdbx_description
1 polymer ?
#
loop_
_entity_poly.entity_id
_entity_poly.type
_entity_poly.pdbx_seq_one_letter_code
_entity_poly.pdbx_strand_id
1 'polypeptide(L)'
;MPLAVDLDGTLCHTDTLFESLLLLLRTRPLQFISSLRLLGNRARFKQYVFSRVQLDLTSLDWNQPLIHYLREQRRVGRPMCLATAADNSIAQRVAADLGIFDRVIASTGGKNIKGPAKALELCALFGERKFVYAGDALADCSVWEYSAGAIVVGDLQPRYSSGEFVPVEARYAALRLTSLRGKALSIYMRLIDR
;
A
#
# COMPACT_ATOMS: atom_id res chain seq x y z
N MET A 1 1.95 -0.71 21.08
CA MET A 1 2.81 0.03 20.12
C MET A 1 2.03 0.31 18.85
N PRO A 2 2.16 1.49 18.21
CA PRO A 2 1.47 1.81 16.95
C PRO A 2 1.71 0.78 15.85
N LEU A 3 0.72 0.60 14.98
CA LEU A 3 0.78 -0.26 13.80
C LEU A 3 0.54 0.56 12.54
N ALA A 4 1.55 0.63 11.69
CA ALA A 4 1.47 1.22 10.36
C ALA A 4 1.21 0.12 9.32
N VAL A 5 0.34 0.38 8.35
CA VAL A 5 -0.17 -0.64 7.42
C VAL A 5 -0.14 -0.10 6.00
N ASP A 6 0.44 -0.84 5.06
CA ASP A 6 0.34 -0.52 3.63
C ASP A 6 -1.03 -0.86 3.03
N LEU A 7 -1.37 -0.24 1.91
CA LEU A 7 -2.61 -0.46 1.19
C LEU A 7 -2.45 -1.52 0.09
N ASP A 8 -1.76 -1.13 -0.98
CA ASP A 8 -1.63 -1.92 -2.21
C ASP A 8 -0.75 -3.14 -1.95
N GLY A 9 -1.21 -4.34 -2.32
CA GLY A 9 -0.54 -5.62 -2.04
C GLY A 9 -0.70 -6.14 -0.60
N THR A 10 -1.07 -5.26 0.35
CA THR A 10 -1.16 -5.58 1.79
C THR A 10 -2.61 -5.65 2.30
N LEU A 11 -3.30 -4.51 2.46
CA LEU A 11 -4.72 -4.47 2.85
C LEU A 11 -5.60 -4.94 1.71
N CYS A 12 -5.29 -4.50 0.50
CA CYS A 12 -5.87 -5.00 -0.73
C CYS A 12 -4.82 -5.83 -1.44
N HIS A 13 -5.23 -6.97 -1.97
CA HIS A 13 -4.35 -7.86 -2.71
C HIS A 13 -3.92 -7.32 -4.08
N THR A 14 -4.60 -6.29 -4.58
CA THR A 14 -4.32 -5.62 -5.85
C THR A 14 -3.72 -4.23 -5.65
N ASP A 15 -3.26 -3.63 -6.74
CA ASP A 15 -2.78 -2.24 -6.78
C ASP A 15 -3.92 -1.30 -7.21
N THR A 16 -4.24 -0.30 -6.38
CA THR A 16 -5.34 0.64 -6.60
C THR A 16 -5.14 1.52 -7.83
N LEU A 17 -3.90 1.82 -8.22
CA LEU A 17 -3.62 2.54 -9.46
C LEU A 17 -3.86 1.64 -10.68
N PHE A 18 -3.50 0.36 -10.60
CA PHE A 18 -3.79 -0.63 -11.65
C PHE A 18 -5.29 -0.81 -11.87
N GLU A 19 -6.06 -1.03 -10.79
CA GLU A 19 -7.52 -1.16 -10.89
C GLU A 19 -8.17 0.10 -11.46
N SER A 20 -7.67 1.28 -11.06
CA SER A 20 -8.13 2.55 -11.62
C SER A 20 -7.76 2.71 -13.10
N LEU A 21 -6.58 2.23 -13.52
CA LEU A 21 -6.18 2.23 -14.93
C LEU A 21 -7.06 1.31 -15.78
N LEU A 22 -7.38 0.11 -15.30
CA LEU A 22 -8.30 -0.79 -15.99
C LEU A 22 -9.69 -0.17 -16.12
N LEU A 23 -10.17 0.48 -15.06
CA LEU A 23 -11.44 1.21 -15.08
C LEU A 23 -11.40 2.38 -16.09
N LEU A 24 -10.30 3.13 -16.13
CA LEU A 24 -10.11 4.23 -17.08
C LEU A 24 -10.06 3.74 -18.52
N LEU A 25 -9.35 2.65 -18.80
CA LEU A 25 -9.29 2.02 -20.11
C LEU A 25 -10.69 1.57 -20.57
N ARG A 26 -11.45 0.92 -19.67
CA ARG A 26 -12.79 0.40 -19.97
C ARG A 26 -13.82 1.51 -20.20
N THR A 27 -13.75 2.60 -19.42
CA THR A 27 -14.81 3.62 -19.42
C THR A 27 -14.47 4.85 -20.27
N ARG A 28 -13.18 5.18 -20.42
CA ARG A 28 -12.68 6.41 -21.07
C ARG A 28 -11.37 6.15 -21.84
N PRO A 29 -11.37 5.30 -22.89
CA PRO A 29 -10.15 4.84 -23.56
C PRO A 29 -9.29 5.97 -24.14
N LEU A 30 -9.89 7.06 -24.64
CA LEU A 30 -9.13 8.23 -25.13
C LEU A 30 -8.36 8.95 -24.01
N GLN A 31 -8.93 8.99 -22.80
CA GLN A 31 -8.26 9.57 -21.63
C GLN A 31 -7.17 8.64 -21.09
N PHE A 32 -7.38 7.32 -21.18
CA PHE A 32 -6.32 6.36 -20.92
C PHE A 32 -5.11 6.59 -21.85
N ILE A 33 -5.32 6.70 -23.16
CA ILE A 33 -4.22 7.00 -24.11
C ILE A 33 -3.53 8.32 -23.75
N SER A 34 -4.30 9.34 -23.34
CA SER A 34 -3.76 10.63 -22.90
C SER A 34 -2.90 10.52 -21.64
N SER A 35 -3.26 9.65 -20.70
CA SER A 35 -2.47 9.41 -19.48
C SER A 35 -1.06 8.87 -19.77
N LEU A 36 -0.85 8.18 -20.90
CA LEU A 36 0.45 7.63 -21.27
C LEU A 36 1.51 8.73 -21.45
N ARG A 37 1.09 9.95 -21.79
CA ARG A 37 1.98 11.13 -21.88
C ARG A 37 2.55 11.56 -20.53
N LEU A 38 1.95 11.11 -19.43
CA LEU A 38 2.35 11.48 -18.07
C LEU A 38 3.22 10.41 -17.39
N LEU A 39 3.55 9.30 -18.07
CA LEU A 39 4.34 8.21 -17.48
C LEU A 39 5.71 8.66 -16.94
N GLY A 40 6.28 9.75 -17.48
CA GLY A 40 7.52 10.35 -16.98
C GLY A 40 7.40 11.09 -15.63
N ASN A 41 6.18 11.30 -15.12
CA ASN A 41 5.93 11.92 -13.82
C ASN A 41 4.86 11.13 -13.06
N ARG A 42 5.31 10.21 -12.19
CA ARG A 42 4.44 9.29 -11.44
C ARG A 42 3.35 9.99 -10.64
N ALA A 43 3.67 11.11 -9.99
CA ALA A 43 2.72 11.83 -9.17
C ALA A 43 1.60 12.45 -10.03
N ARG A 44 1.98 13.12 -11.13
CA ARG A 44 1.00 13.66 -12.10
C ARG A 44 0.19 12.56 -12.77
N PHE A 45 0.81 11.43 -13.08
CA PHE A 45 0.13 10.28 -13.65
C PHE A 45 -0.95 9.73 -12.71
N LYS A 46 -0.61 9.48 -11.44
CA LYS A 46 -1.56 9.05 -10.41
C LYS A 46 -2.73 10.02 -10.28
N GLN A 47 -2.44 11.31 -10.12
CA GLN A 47 -3.46 12.36 -10.03
C GLN A 47 -4.36 12.41 -11.26
N TYR A 48 -3.79 12.27 -12.45
CA TYR A 48 -4.58 12.21 -13.68
C TYR A 48 -5.54 11.03 -13.68
N VAL A 49 -5.08 9.83 -13.30
CA VAL A 49 -5.94 8.64 -13.27
C VAL A 49 -7.05 8.80 -12.23
N PHE A 50 -6.69 9.11 -10.97
CA PHE A 50 -7.65 9.21 -9.87
C PHE A 50 -8.63 10.38 -10.00
N SER A 51 -8.32 11.42 -10.78
CA SER A 51 -9.27 12.51 -11.08
C SER A 51 -10.28 12.19 -12.17
N ARG A 52 -10.07 11.11 -12.95
CA ARG A 52 -10.93 10.73 -14.09
C ARG A 52 -11.82 9.53 -13.81
N VAL A 53 -11.44 8.71 -12.84
CA VAL A 53 -12.24 7.56 -12.41
C VAL A 53 -12.29 7.48 -10.90
N GLN A 54 -13.45 7.09 -10.39
CA GLN A 54 -13.64 6.79 -8.99
C GLN A 54 -13.67 5.28 -8.83
N LEU A 55 -12.63 4.71 -8.24
CA LEU A 55 -12.57 3.29 -7.94
C LEU A 55 -13.63 2.93 -6.89
N ASP A 56 -14.38 1.85 -7.15
CA ASP A 56 -15.32 1.28 -6.19
C ASP A 56 -14.54 0.41 -5.18
N LEU A 57 -14.36 0.94 -3.97
CA LEU A 57 -13.63 0.28 -2.91
C LEU A 57 -14.32 -1.01 -2.42
N THR A 58 -15.63 -1.16 -2.63
CA THR A 58 -16.34 -2.39 -2.22
C THR A 58 -16.03 -3.58 -3.11
N SER A 59 -15.55 -3.32 -4.34
CA SER A 59 -15.19 -4.33 -5.33
C SER A 59 -13.74 -4.79 -5.25
N LEU A 60 -12.93 -4.14 -4.40
CA LEU A 60 -11.53 -4.51 -4.20
C LEU A 60 -11.39 -5.87 -3.51
N ASP A 61 -10.37 -6.61 -3.93
CA ASP A 61 -10.02 -7.88 -3.31
C ASP A 61 -9.25 -7.61 -2.00
N TRP A 62 -10.01 -7.49 -0.92
CA TRP A 62 -9.49 -7.17 0.41
C TRP A 62 -8.90 -8.39 1.10
N ASN A 63 -7.78 -8.21 1.79
CA ASN A 63 -7.21 -9.19 2.70
C ASN A 63 -8.03 -9.25 3.99
N GLN A 64 -9.19 -9.92 3.92
CA GLN A 64 -10.15 -10.02 5.02
C GLN A 64 -9.53 -10.56 6.32
N PRO A 65 -8.66 -11.60 6.30
CA PRO A 65 -7.99 -12.06 7.52
C PRO A 65 -7.14 -10.97 8.19
N LEU A 66 -6.39 -10.17 7.41
CA LEU A 66 -5.62 -9.05 7.94
C LEU A 66 -6.57 -7.97 8.50
N ILE A 67 -7.60 -7.56 7.75
CA ILE A 67 -8.55 -6.54 8.20
C ILE A 67 -9.23 -6.95 9.52
N HIS A 68 -9.61 -8.23 9.65
CA HIS A 68 -10.19 -8.75 10.89
C HIS A 68 -9.21 -8.59 12.06
N TYR A 69 -7.95 -8.97 11.89
CA TYR A 69 -6.92 -8.77 12.90
C TYR A 69 -6.75 -7.28 13.26
N LEU A 70 -6.69 -6.38 12.26
CA LEU A 70 -6.52 -4.95 12.51
C LEU A 70 -7.70 -4.36 13.28
N ARG A 71 -8.94 -4.84 13.05
CA ARG A 71 -10.12 -4.47 13.85
C ARG A 71 -10.00 -4.92 15.30
N GLU A 72 -9.52 -6.14 15.55
CA GLU A 72 -9.26 -6.59 16.92
C GLU A 72 -8.17 -5.77 17.60
N GLN A 73 -7.08 -5.45 16.88
CA GLN A 73 -6.03 -4.56 17.39
C GLN A 73 -6.58 -3.16 17.72
N ARG A 74 -7.45 -2.62 16.87
CA ARG A 74 -8.12 -1.35 17.13
C ARG A 74 -9.00 -1.41 18.38
N ARG A 75 -9.74 -2.51 18.57
CA ARG A 75 -10.63 -2.72 19.73
C ARG A 75 -9.86 -2.76 21.05
N VAL A 76 -8.62 -3.26 21.06
CA VAL A 76 -7.73 -3.21 22.23
C VAL A 76 -6.96 -1.88 22.37
N GLY A 77 -7.33 -0.86 21.58
CA GLY A 77 -6.77 0.49 21.70
C GLY A 77 -5.41 0.69 21.03
N ARG A 78 -4.97 -0.22 20.15
CA ARG A 78 -3.72 -0.05 19.41
C ARG A 78 -3.86 1.14 18.44
N PRO A 79 -2.95 2.13 18.46
CA PRO A 79 -2.95 3.21 17.47
C PRO A 79 -2.63 2.69 16.08
N MET A 80 -3.38 3.13 15.07
CA MET A 80 -3.30 2.61 13.70
C MET A 80 -2.99 3.74 12.70
N CYS A 81 -2.09 3.47 11.75
CA CYS A 81 -1.74 4.39 10.68
C CYS A 81 -1.81 3.70 9.33
N LEU A 82 -2.57 4.26 8.38
CA LEU A 82 -2.46 3.86 6.98
C LEU A 82 -1.22 4.54 6.38
N ALA A 83 -0.30 3.79 5.80
CA ALA A 83 0.97 4.31 5.28
C ALA A 83 1.25 3.74 3.88
N THR A 84 0.89 4.50 2.84
CA THR A 84 0.83 3.97 1.47
C THR A 84 1.48 4.87 0.41
N ALA A 85 1.98 4.23 -0.65
CA ALA A 85 2.41 4.93 -1.85
C ALA A 85 1.24 5.37 -2.75
N ALA A 86 0.00 4.96 -2.46
CA ALA A 86 -1.19 5.38 -3.18
C ALA A 86 -1.42 6.89 -3.06
N ASP A 87 -2.24 7.45 -3.96
CA ASP A 87 -2.61 8.87 -3.90
C ASP A 87 -3.41 9.18 -2.63
N ASN A 88 -3.22 10.37 -2.07
CA ASN A 88 -3.93 10.77 -0.85
C ASN A 88 -5.46 10.68 -1.00
N SER A 89 -6.03 10.94 -2.18
CA SER A 89 -7.47 10.82 -2.39
C SER A 89 -8.00 9.41 -2.17
N ILE A 90 -7.28 8.37 -2.61
CA ILE A 90 -7.70 6.98 -2.41
C ILE A 90 -7.41 6.52 -0.97
N ALA A 91 -6.27 6.92 -0.40
CA ALA A 91 -5.90 6.57 0.96
C ALA A 91 -6.89 7.11 2.00
N GLN A 92 -7.34 8.37 1.85
CA GLN A 92 -8.32 8.97 2.75
C GLN A 92 -9.69 8.27 2.65
N ARG A 93 -10.12 7.90 1.44
CA ARG A 93 -11.36 7.15 1.24
C ARG A 93 -11.29 5.77 1.89
N VAL A 94 -10.19 5.04 1.72
CA VAL A 94 -9.99 3.74 2.37
C VAL A 94 -9.99 3.87 3.89
N ALA A 95 -9.32 4.90 4.42
CA ALA A 95 -9.30 5.14 5.86
C ALA A 95 -10.69 5.46 6.43
N ALA A 96 -11.47 6.26 5.71
CA ALA A 96 -12.85 6.59 6.07
C ALA A 96 -13.76 5.36 6.00
N ASP A 97 -13.69 4.58 4.93
CA ASP A 97 -14.54 3.40 4.72
C ASP A 97 -14.24 2.29 5.74
N LEU A 98 -12.96 2.08 6.10
CA LEU A 98 -12.59 1.07 7.09
C LEU A 98 -12.79 1.55 8.54
N GLY A 99 -12.63 2.84 8.81
CA GLY A 99 -12.87 3.45 10.13
C GLY A 99 -11.90 3.00 11.24
N ILE A 100 -10.80 2.34 10.91
CA ILE A 100 -9.85 1.76 11.88
C ILE A 100 -8.55 2.56 12.05
N PHE A 101 -8.29 3.56 11.20
CA PHE A 101 -7.02 4.30 11.19
C PHE A 101 -7.15 5.64 11.89
N ASP A 102 -6.20 5.95 12.78
CA ASP A 102 -6.11 7.25 13.46
C ASP A 102 -5.36 8.28 12.60
N ARG A 103 -4.49 7.81 11.70
CA ARG A 103 -3.64 8.64 10.83
C ARG A 103 -3.51 8.05 9.44
N VAL A 104 -3.24 8.91 8.46
CA VAL A 104 -2.98 8.54 7.06
C VAL A 104 -1.72 9.24 6.58
N ILE A 105 -0.77 8.47 6.06
CA ILE A 105 0.41 8.93 5.32
C ILE A 105 0.27 8.38 3.91
N ALA A 106 0.19 9.28 2.92
CA ALA A 106 -0.04 8.91 1.53
C ALA A 106 0.78 9.78 0.57
N SER A 107 0.95 9.31 -0.67
CA SER A 107 1.60 10.11 -1.70
C SER A 107 0.75 11.30 -2.12
N THR A 108 1.41 12.41 -2.44
CA THR A 108 0.80 13.63 -2.99
C THR A 108 1.53 14.04 -4.27
N GLY A 109 1.03 15.06 -4.96
CA GLY A 109 1.58 15.55 -6.23
C GLY A 109 3.08 15.91 -6.22
N GLY A 110 3.65 16.19 -5.04
CA GLY A 110 5.07 16.52 -4.86
C GLY A 110 5.88 15.50 -4.04
N LYS A 111 5.25 14.46 -3.48
CA LYS A 111 5.90 13.55 -2.52
C LYS A 111 5.42 12.11 -2.71
N ASN A 112 6.33 11.22 -3.08
CA ASN A 112 6.06 9.80 -3.24
C ASN A 112 6.44 9.04 -1.95
N ILE A 113 5.43 8.52 -1.24
CA ILE A 113 5.60 7.79 0.03
C ILE A 113 5.83 6.30 -0.28
N LYS A 114 7.03 5.95 -0.76
CA LYS A 114 7.44 4.56 -1.01
C LYS A 114 8.83 4.29 -0.44
N GLY A 115 9.04 3.08 0.05
CA GLY A 115 10.35 2.62 0.53
C GLY A 115 10.97 3.56 1.56
N PRO A 116 12.23 4.04 1.36
CA PRO A 116 12.92 4.87 2.35
C PRO A 116 12.16 6.14 2.73
N ALA A 117 11.45 6.77 1.78
CA ALA A 117 10.65 7.95 2.09
C ALA A 117 9.50 7.63 3.06
N LYS A 118 8.87 6.45 2.91
CA LYS A 118 7.83 5.97 3.83
C LYS A 118 8.42 5.69 5.22
N ALA A 119 9.60 5.07 5.28
CA ALA A 119 10.31 4.80 6.52
C ALA A 119 10.62 6.09 7.30
N LEU A 120 11.14 7.12 6.61
CA LEU A 120 11.44 8.42 7.21
C LEU A 120 10.21 9.09 7.82
N GLU A 121 9.06 9.08 7.13
CA GLU A 121 7.83 9.65 7.68
C GLU A 121 7.33 8.90 8.92
N LEU A 122 7.41 7.57 8.89
CA LEU A 122 7.01 6.74 10.03
C LEU A 122 7.93 6.92 11.24
N CYS A 123 9.25 7.03 11.01
CA CYS A 123 10.21 7.34 12.06
C CYS A 123 10.02 8.75 12.60
N ALA A 124 9.73 9.75 11.77
CA ALA A 124 9.42 11.10 12.22
C ALA A 124 8.14 11.13 13.08
N LEU A 125 7.16 10.29 12.76
CA LEU A 125 5.88 10.25 13.46
C LEU A 125 5.92 9.46 14.78
N PHE A 126 6.59 8.30 14.78
CA PHE A 126 6.55 7.37 15.91
C PHE A 126 7.90 7.19 16.62
N GLY A 127 9.01 7.50 15.95
CA GLY A 127 10.36 7.15 16.37
C GLY A 127 10.84 5.83 15.79
N GLU A 128 12.16 5.69 15.64
CA GLU A 128 12.78 4.42 15.23
C GLU A 128 12.51 3.33 16.25
N ARG A 129 12.15 2.14 15.78
CA ARG A 129 11.84 0.98 16.64
C ARG A 129 10.68 1.22 17.61
N LYS A 130 9.76 2.11 17.23
CA LYS A 130 8.56 2.44 18.03
C LYS A 130 7.25 2.17 17.30
N PHE A 131 7.28 1.44 16.20
CA PHE A 131 6.10 1.00 15.46
C PHE A 131 6.31 -0.39 14.87
N VAL A 132 5.21 -1.11 14.61
CA VAL A 132 5.20 -2.29 13.73
C VAL A 132 4.68 -1.89 12.37
N TYR A 133 5.17 -2.56 11.34
CA TYR A 133 4.77 -2.28 9.96
C TYR A 133 4.25 -3.53 9.25
N ALA A 134 3.06 -3.39 8.64
CA ALA A 134 2.47 -4.39 7.76
C ALA A 134 2.75 -4.04 6.29
N GLY A 135 3.35 -4.98 5.56
CA GLY A 135 3.73 -4.82 4.15
C GLY A 135 3.84 -6.15 3.41
N ASP A 136 4.04 -6.08 2.10
CA ASP A 136 4.07 -7.25 1.20
C ASP A 136 5.26 -7.27 0.23
N ALA A 137 5.95 -6.14 0.05
CA ALA A 137 6.89 -5.96 -1.05
C ALA A 137 8.34 -5.75 -0.60
N LEU A 138 9.30 -5.95 -1.52
CA LEU A 138 10.71 -5.64 -1.24
C LEU A 138 10.95 -4.17 -0.88
N ALA A 139 10.12 -3.26 -1.40
CA ALA A 139 10.17 -1.86 -1.02
C ALA A 139 9.94 -1.65 0.48
N ASP A 140 9.16 -2.53 1.13
CA ASP A 140 8.85 -2.49 2.55
C ASP A 140 10.02 -2.91 3.43
N CYS A 141 11.04 -3.60 2.89
CA CYS A 141 12.26 -3.93 3.64
C CYS A 141 12.92 -2.67 4.23
N SER A 142 12.92 -1.57 3.49
CA SER A 142 13.44 -0.30 3.99
C SER A 142 12.63 0.30 5.15
N VAL A 143 11.35 -0.07 5.29
CA VAL A 143 10.50 0.34 6.41
C VAL A 143 10.67 -0.63 7.58
N TRP A 144 10.73 -1.93 7.31
CA TRP A 144 10.97 -2.95 8.33
C TRP A 144 12.30 -2.75 9.05
N GLU A 145 13.34 -2.27 8.35
CA GLU A 145 14.63 -1.86 8.92
C GLU A 145 14.47 -0.99 10.17
N TYR A 146 13.53 -0.05 10.16
CA TYR A 146 13.33 0.91 11.25
C TYR A 146 12.11 0.59 12.12
N SER A 147 11.37 -0.47 11.80
CA SER A 147 10.27 -0.96 12.62
C SER A 147 10.80 -1.80 13.80
N ALA A 148 10.00 -1.94 14.85
CA ALA A 148 10.27 -2.88 15.94
C ALA A 148 9.75 -4.30 15.62
N GLY A 149 8.87 -4.43 14.63
CA GLY A 149 8.28 -5.69 14.24
C GLY A 149 7.59 -5.59 12.89
N ALA A 150 7.36 -6.74 12.27
CA ALA A 150 6.75 -6.88 10.96
C ALA A 150 5.45 -7.68 11.03
N ILE A 151 4.46 -7.24 10.25
CA ILE A 151 3.40 -8.11 9.76
C ILE A 151 3.66 -8.33 8.28
N VAL A 152 3.77 -9.58 7.85
CA VAL A 152 4.15 -9.88 6.47
C VAL A 152 2.97 -10.46 5.71
N VAL A 153 2.64 -9.86 4.57
CA VAL A 153 1.76 -10.47 3.58
C VAL A 153 2.64 -11.14 2.53
N GLY A 154 2.57 -12.47 2.42
CA GLY A 154 3.48 -13.25 1.57
C GLY A 154 4.63 -13.93 2.33
N ASP A 155 5.72 -14.19 1.63
CA ASP A 155 6.82 -15.07 2.07
C ASP A 155 8.13 -14.34 2.39
N LEU A 156 8.13 -13.01 2.29
CA LEU A 156 9.29 -12.18 2.63
C LEU A 156 9.77 -12.45 4.06
N GLN A 157 11.09 -12.35 4.23
CA GLN A 157 11.77 -12.53 5.51
C GLN A 157 12.47 -11.21 5.85
N PRO A 158 11.78 -10.29 6.55
CA PRO A 158 12.33 -8.98 6.84
C PRO A 158 13.56 -9.10 7.72
N ARG A 159 14.59 -8.30 7.41
CA ARG A 159 15.84 -8.25 8.16
C ARG A 159 16.26 -6.83 8.43
N TYR A 160 17.01 -6.65 9.50
CA TYR A 160 17.76 -5.44 9.76
C TYR A 160 19.06 -5.42 8.96
N SER A 161 19.68 -4.26 8.84
CA SER A 161 21.00 -4.05 8.25
C SER A 161 22.10 -4.83 8.96
N SER A 162 21.90 -5.16 10.24
CA SER A 162 22.76 -6.08 11.01
C SER A 162 22.69 -7.53 10.51
N GLY A 163 21.71 -7.88 9.68
CA GLY A 163 21.44 -9.25 9.22
C GLY A 163 20.46 -10.02 10.10
N GLU A 164 20.14 -9.51 11.30
CA GLU A 164 19.15 -10.10 12.19
C GLU A 164 17.74 -10.04 11.59
N PHE A 165 16.89 -11.00 11.95
CA PHE A 165 15.50 -10.98 11.52
C PHE A 165 14.70 -9.94 12.28
N VAL A 166 13.82 -9.22 11.57
CA VAL A 166 12.79 -8.40 12.22
C VAL A 166 11.79 -9.36 12.88
N PRO A 167 11.41 -9.17 14.16
CA PRO A 167 10.38 -9.97 14.80
C PRO A 167 9.06 -9.91 14.01
N VAL A 168 8.53 -11.07 13.62
CA VAL A 168 7.29 -11.15 12.84
C VAL A 168 6.12 -11.40 13.78
N GLU A 169 5.21 -10.44 13.90
CA GLU A 169 4.00 -10.55 14.72
C GLU A 169 2.96 -11.48 14.09
N ALA A 170 2.80 -11.41 12.76
CA ALA A 170 1.82 -12.20 12.03
C ALA A 170 2.21 -12.35 10.55
N ARG A 171 1.70 -13.40 9.91
CA ARG A 171 1.82 -13.64 8.47
C ARG A 171 0.46 -13.89 7.84
N TYR A 172 0.25 -13.29 6.68
CA TYR A 172 -0.95 -13.46 5.87
C TYR A 172 -0.59 -13.90 4.45
N ALA A 173 -1.51 -14.59 3.79
CA ALA A 173 -1.29 -15.04 2.43
C ALA A 173 -1.28 -13.86 1.45
N ALA A 174 -0.32 -13.84 0.53
CA ALA A 174 -0.40 -13.01 -0.67
C ALA A 174 -1.39 -13.65 -1.67
N LEU A 175 -1.93 -12.85 -2.57
CA LEU A 175 -2.84 -13.35 -3.59
C LEU A 175 -2.12 -14.28 -4.57
N ARG A 176 -2.65 -15.49 -4.77
CA ARG A 176 -2.22 -16.36 -5.86
C ARG A 176 -2.90 -15.93 -7.15
N LEU A 177 -2.23 -15.05 -7.90
CA LEU A 177 -2.67 -14.57 -9.21
C LEU A 177 -2.61 -15.71 -10.26
N THR A 178 -3.61 -16.59 -10.29
CA THR A 178 -3.73 -17.66 -11.31
C THR A 178 -4.45 -17.22 -12.59
N SER A 179 -4.93 -15.98 -12.66
CA SER A 179 -5.79 -15.46 -13.74
C SER A 179 -5.05 -14.59 -14.77
N LEU A 180 -5.69 -14.33 -15.93
CA LEU A 180 -5.21 -13.38 -16.95
C LEU A 180 -5.01 -11.96 -16.39
N ARG A 181 -5.90 -11.53 -15.48
CA ARG A 181 -5.72 -10.28 -14.71
C ARG A 181 -4.44 -10.30 -13.91
N GLY A 182 -4.13 -11.44 -13.31
CA GLY A 182 -2.87 -11.66 -12.61
C GLY A 182 -1.63 -11.52 -13.48
N LYS A 183 -1.67 -12.05 -14.71
CA LYS A 183 -0.58 -11.85 -15.68
C LYS A 183 -0.42 -10.36 -16.03
N ALA A 184 -1.51 -9.65 -16.29
CA ALA A 184 -1.49 -8.22 -16.60
C ALA A 184 -0.95 -7.38 -15.43
N LEU A 185 -1.39 -7.66 -14.19
CA LEU A 185 -0.88 -7.04 -12.98
C LEU A 185 0.63 -7.30 -12.80
N SER A 186 1.10 -8.52 -13.06
CA SER A 186 2.53 -8.86 -12.98
C SER A 186 3.41 -8.11 -13.99
N ILE A 187 2.86 -7.76 -15.16
CA ILE A 187 3.56 -6.98 -16.18
C ILE A 187 3.59 -5.51 -15.75
N TYR A 188 2.46 -5.00 -15.27
CA TYR A 188 2.34 -3.65 -14.73
C TYR A 188 3.30 -3.41 -13.55
N MET A 189 3.36 -4.31 -12.56
CA MET A 189 4.25 -4.17 -11.40
C MET A 189 5.72 -4.07 -11.84
N ARG A 190 6.14 -4.88 -12.83
CA ARG A 190 7.50 -4.81 -13.40
C ARG A 190 7.82 -3.49 -14.11
N LEU A 191 6.83 -2.80 -14.65
CA LEU A 191 7.01 -1.50 -15.32
C LEU A 191 7.05 -0.35 -14.31
N ILE A 192 6.37 -0.47 -13.17
CA ILE A 192 6.27 0.61 -12.17
C ILE A 192 7.30 0.47 -11.04
N ASP A 193 7.83 -0.72 -10.78
CA ASP A 193 8.85 -0.96 -9.75
C ASP A 193 10.31 -0.65 -10.17
N ARG A 194 10.54 -0.10 -11.38
CA ARG A 194 11.85 0.43 -11.80
C ARG A 194 12.14 1.85 -11.34
#